data_AF-A0A257LNZ5-F1
#
_entry.id   AF-A0A257LNZ5-F1
#
_cell.length_a   1.000
_cell.length_b   1.000
_cell.length_c   1.000
_cell.angle_alpha   90.00
_cell.angle_beta   90.00
_cell.angle_gamma   90.00
#
_symmetry.space_group_name_H-M   'P 1'
#
loop_
_entity.id
_entity.type
_entity.pdbx_description
1 polymer ?
#
loop_
_entity_poly.entity_id
_entity_poly.type
_entity_poly.pdbx_seq_one_letter_code
_entity_poly.pdbx_strand_id
1 'polypeptide(L)'
;MPLGGPHWHADLKWWNIGHLKETAMTRQDTPPEGAFNKLVDEQLELAAVKLPALMPVHPSPVDHEELKVSHANIEDLLLGNAEATPEMLGELAALRDAPELSEEELARQALAHGGSDNDPATPE
;
A
#
# COMPACT_ATOMS: atom_id res chain seq x y z
N MET A 1 -0.75 -50.41 -14.98
CA MET A 1 0.25 -50.54 -13.89
C MET A 1 1.36 -51.45 -14.42
N PRO A 2 2.65 -51.12 -14.29
CA PRO A 2 3.28 -50.53 -13.10
C PRO A 2 3.78 -49.08 -13.28
N LEU A 3 3.86 -48.39 -12.15
CA LEU A 3 4.40 -47.05 -11.97
C LEU A 3 5.91 -47.16 -11.73
N GLY A 4 6.71 -46.36 -12.42
CA GLY A 4 8.15 -46.26 -12.22
C GLY A 4 8.65 -44.90 -12.68
N GLY A 5 8.60 -43.90 -11.79
CA GLY A 5 9.44 -42.70 -11.92
C GLY A 5 10.92 -43.11 -11.83
N PRO A 6 11.86 -42.32 -12.36
CA PRO A 6 12.45 -41.31 -11.47
C PRO A 6 13.07 -40.08 -12.15
N HIS A 7 13.51 -39.17 -11.27
CA HIS A 7 14.79 -38.45 -11.35
C HIS A 7 14.77 -37.01 -11.90
N TRP A 8 14.27 -36.09 -11.06
CA TRP A 8 14.66 -34.68 -11.08
C TRP A 8 16.19 -34.56 -11.02
N HIS A 9 16.81 -34.09 -12.10
CA HIS A 9 18.19 -33.62 -12.08
C HIS A 9 18.22 -32.26 -11.40
N ALA A 10 18.54 -32.24 -10.09
CA ALA A 10 18.93 -31.02 -9.41
C ALA A 10 20.37 -30.70 -9.82
N ASP A 11 20.52 -29.61 -10.58
CA ASP A 11 21.79 -29.10 -11.11
C ASP A 11 22.69 -28.67 -9.92
N LEU A 12 23.80 -29.40 -9.69
CA LEU A 12 24.81 -29.14 -8.65
C LEU A 12 25.68 -27.91 -9.01
N LYS A 13 25.06 -26.75 -9.16
CA LYS A 13 25.73 -25.45 -9.39
C LYS A 13 26.00 -24.63 -8.12
N TRP A 14 26.05 -25.28 -6.95
CA TRP A 14 26.26 -24.61 -5.67
C TRP A 14 27.58 -24.98 -4.97
N TRP A 15 28.55 -25.55 -5.69
CA TRP A 15 29.85 -25.89 -5.13
C TRP A 15 30.99 -25.25 -5.92
N ASN A 16 31.00 -23.90 -6.01
CA ASN A 16 32.17 -23.19 -6.53
C ASN A 16 32.32 -21.73 -6.07
N ILE A 17 31.82 -21.39 -4.86
CA ILE A 17 32.03 -20.05 -4.25
C ILE A 17 32.77 -20.20 -2.91
N GLY A 18 33.77 -21.08 -2.88
CA GLY A 18 34.54 -21.40 -1.67
C GLY A 18 36.04 -21.14 -1.77
N HIS A 19 36.56 -20.60 -2.88
CA HIS A 19 38.01 -20.66 -3.11
C HIS A 19 38.62 -19.55 -3.96
N LEU A 20 38.38 -18.28 -3.61
CA LEU A 20 39.34 -17.21 -3.95
C LEU A 20 39.58 -16.31 -2.73
N LYS A 21 40.47 -16.81 -1.89
CA LYS A 21 41.50 -16.09 -1.14
C LYS A 21 41.65 -14.61 -1.57
N GLU A 22 41.39 -13.72 -0.62
CA GLU A 22 42.42 -12.83 -0.09
C GLU A 22 43.37 -12.25 -1.17
N THR A 23 42.88 -11.26 -1.91
CA THR A 23 43.72 -10.25 -2.55
C THR A 23 43.21 -8.90 -2.11
N ALA A 24 44.09 -8.16 -1.43
CA ALA A 24 43.86 -6.86 -0.87
C ALA A 24 43.21 -5.89 -1.89
N MET A 25 41.90 -5.68 -1.77
CA MET A 25 41.29 -4.44 -2.21
C MET A 25 41.28 -3.51 -1.00
N THR A 26 42.36 -2.76 -0.80
CA THR A 26 42.26 -1.47 -0.13
C THR A 26 41.46 -0.56 -1.07
N ARG A 27 40.14 -0.80 -1.16
CA ARG A 27 39.22 0.15 -1.76
C ARG A 27 39.15 1.27 -0.73
N GLN A 28 39.80 2.40 -1.03
CA GLN A 28 39.52 3.62 -0.30
C GLN A 28 38.04 3.93 -0.56
N ASP A 29 37.16 3.45 0.32
CA ASP A 29 35.72 3.67 0.25
C ASP A 29 35.35 5.11 0.64
N THR A 30 36.33 5.90 1.08
CA THR A 30 36.16 7.32 1.36
C THR A 30 36.47 8.11 0.08
N PRO A 31 35.47 8.77 -0.54
CA PRO A 31 35.70 9.69 -1.64
C PRO A 31 36.69 10.78 -1.21
N PRO A 32 37.55 11.27 -2.11
CA PRO A 32 38.44 12.38 -1.79
C PRO A 32 37.61 13.57 -1.30
N GLU A 33 38.10 14.26 -0.28
CA GLU A 33 37.40 15.36 0.36
C GLU A 33 37.02 16.42 -0.68
N GLY A 34 35.73 16.77 -0.76
CA GLY A 34 35.18 17.68 -1.77
C GLY A 34 34.69 17.02 -3.07
N ALA A 35 34.84 15.70 -3.27
CA ALA A 35 34.27 14.99 -4.43
C ALA A 35 32.73 15.09 -4.48
N PHE A 36 32.09 15.05 -3.31
CA PHE A 36 30.63 15.25 -3.22
C PHE A 36 30.21 16.65 -3.67
N ASN A 37 30.95 17.69 -3.25
CA ASN A 37 30.64 19.07 -3.65
C ASN A 37 30.74 19.26 -5.17
N LYS A 38 31.74 18.66 -5.80
CA LYS A 38 31.86 18.68 -7.28
C LYS A 38 30.68 18.01 -7.97
N LEU A 39 30.22 16.87 -7.47
CA LEU A 39 29.03 16.20 -8.01
C LEU A 39 27.78 17.06 -7.83
N VAL A 40 27.62 17.72 -6.67
CA VAL A 40 26.50 18.63 -6.42
C VAL A 40 26.53 19.80 -7.41
N ASP A 41 27.70 20.41 -7.62
CA ASP A 41 27.87 21.53 -8.56
C ASP A 41 27.54 21.09 -10.01
N GLU A 42 28.04 19.92 -10.44
CA GLU A 42 27.75 19.36 -11.76
C GLU A 42 26.26 19.07 -11.95
N GLN A 43 25.59 18.49 -10.94
CA GLN A 43 24.13 18.25 -11.01
C GLN A 43 23.34 19.56 -11.01
N LEU A 44 23.80 20.59 -10.29
CA LEU A 44 23.15 21.90 -10.25
C LEU A 44 23.27 22.62 -11.60
N GLU A 45 24.43 22.57 -12.26
CA GLU A 45 24.61 23.11 -13.61
C GLU A 45 23.74 22.38 -14.63
N LEU A 46 23.69 21.04 -14.58
CA LEU A 46 22.83 20.25 -15.45
C LEU A 46 21.34 20.54 -15.23
N ALA A 47 20.93 20.76 -13.99
CA ALA A 47 19.57 21.16 -13.66
C ALA A 47 19.27 22.57 -14.19
N ALA A 48 20.17 23.53 -13.99
CA ALA A 48 20.01 24.90 -14.46
C ALA A 48 19.83 25.01 -15.98
N VAL A 49 20.54 24.18 -16.75
CA VAL A 49 20.37 24.09 -18.21
C VAL A 49 19.01 23.49 -18.61
N LYS A 50 18.46 22.59 -17.79
CA LYS A 50 17.17 21.92 -18.06
C LYS A 50 15.96 22.72 -17.58
N LEU A 51 16.11 23.61 -16.60
CA LEU A 51 15.01 24.41 -16.04
C LEU A 51 14.22 25.21 -17.10
N PRO A 52 14.82 25.85 -18.11
CA PRO A 52 14.07 26.54 -19.17
C PRO A 52 13.21 25.61 -20.03
N ALA A 53 13.61 24.34 -20.17
CA ALA A 53 12.87 23.31 -20.91
C ALA A 53 11.80 22.61 -20.06
N LEU A 54 11.84 22.81 -18.74
CA LEU A 54 10.90 22.25 -17.78
C LEU A 54 9.82 23.25 -17.36
N MET A 55 9.70 24.41 -18.01
CA MET A 55 8.52 25.25 -17.82
C MET A 55 7.29 24.41 -18.20
N PRO A 56 6.46 23.99 -17.23
CA PRO A 56 5.28 23.24 -17.58
C PRO A 56 4.42 24.19 -18.41
N VAL A 57 4.28 23.87 -19.70
CA VAL A 57 3.12 24.32 -20.45
C VAL A 57 1.97 23.56 -19.80
N HIS A 58 1.45 24.12 -18.72
CA HIS A 58 0.16 23.71 -18.23
C HIS A 58 -0.78 23.92 -19.41
N PRO A 59 -1.52 22.90 -19.87
CA PRO A 59 -2.65 23.15 -20.75
C PRO A 59 -3.48 24.26 -20.09
N SER A 60 -3.86 25.25 -20.89
CA SER A 60 -4.62 26.39 -20.39
C SER A 60 -5.84 25.86 -19.64
N PRO A 61 -6.37 26.52 -18.59
CA PRO A 61 -7.62 26.10 -17.96
C PRO A 61 -8.78 25.89 -18.95
N VAL A 62 -8.69 26.47 -20.15
CA VAL A 62 -9.60 26.31 -21.29
C VAL A 62 -9.51 24.94 -21.97
N ASP A 63 -8.37 24.25 -21.86
CA ASP A 63 -8.16 22.91 -22.45
C ASP A 63 -8.69 21.77 -21.56
N HIS A 64 -9.19 22.10 -20.37
CA HIS A 64 -9.90 21.18 -19.49
C HIS A 64 -11.40 21.37 -19.67
N GLU A 65 -11.95 20.81 -20.75
CA GLU A 65 -13.38 20.47 -20.74
C GLU A 65 -13.58 19.44 -19.62
N GLU A 66 -14.06 19.90 -18.47
CA GLU A 66 -14.52 19.01 -17.41
C GLU A 66 -15.58 18.10 -18.02
N LEU A 67 -15.26 16.81 -18.11
CA LEU A 67 -16.24 15.80 -18.51
C LEU A 67 -17.39 15.85 -17.49
N LYS A 68 -18.48 16.54 -17.86
CA LYS A 68 -19.78 16.52 -17.16
C LYS A 68 -20.47 15.17 -17.31
N VAL A 69 -19.74 14.09 -17.10
CA VAL A 69 -20.30 12.76 -17.02
C VAL A 69 -20.59 12.51 -15.55
N SER A 70 -21.85 12.22 -15.23
CA SER A 70 -22.21 11.76 -13.90
C SER A 70 -21.37 10.52 -13.58
N HIS A 71 -20.47 10.62 -12.60
CA HIS A 71 -19.76 9.45 -12.11
C HIS A 71 -20.78 8.47 -11.53
N ALA A 72 -20.57 7.17 -11.77
CA ALA A 72 -21.34 6.14 -11.09
C ALA A 72 -21.15 6.31 -9.58
N ASN A 73 -22.24 6.18 -8.82
CA ASN A 73 -22.17 6.38 -7.39
C ASN A 73 -21.31 5.27 -6.75
N ILE A 74 -20.60 5.58 -5.66
CA ILE A 74 -19.71 4.61 -5.02
C ILE A 74 -20.50 3.41 -4.49
N GLU A 75 -21.72 3.62 -4.01
CA GLU A 75 -22.63 2.55 -3.63
C GLU A 75 -23.04 1.68 -4.82
N ASP A 76 -23.28 2.28 -6.00
CA ASP A 76 -23.59 1.52 -7.21
C ASP A 76 -22.40 0.65 -7.66
N LEU A 77 -21.18 1.17 -7.51
CA LEU A 77 -19.95 0.46 -7.87
C LEU A 77 -19.60 -0.65 -6.88
N LEU A 78 -19.78 -0.41 -5.58
CA LEU A 78 -19.38 -1.34 -4.52
C LEU A 78 -20.47 -2.39 -4.22
N LEU A 79 -21.73 -1.99 -4.24
CA LEU A 79 -22.86 -2.84 -3.82
C LEU A 79 -23.72 -3.31 -4.99
N GLY A 80 -23.60 -2.71 -6.18
CA GLY A 80 -24.23 -3.22 -7.40
C GLY A 80 -25.76 -3.35 -7.31
N ASN A 81 -26.43 -2.46 -6.57
CA ASN A 81 -27.86 -2.55 -6.27
C ASN A 81 -28.30 -3.88 -5.63
N ALA A 82 -27.44 -4.53 -4.84
CA ALA A 82 -27.79 -5.76 -4.14
C ALA A 82 -28.99 -5.54 -3.21
N GLU A 83 -30.08 -6.27 -3.47
CA GLU A 83 -31.25 -6.28 -2.58
C GLU A 83 -30.92 -7.04 -1.29
N ALA A 84 -31.46 -6.55 -0.17
CA ALA A 84 -31.33 -7.24 1.11
C ALA A 84 -31.99 -8.62 1.04
N THR A 85 -31.31 -9.66 1.54
CA THR A 85 -31.88 -11.01 1.53
C THR A 85 -33.06 -11.10 2.52
N PRO A 86 -33.98 -12.06 2.34
CA PRO A 86 -35.09 -12.28 3.27
C PRO A 86 -34.62 -12.51 4.72
N GLU A 87 -33.49 -13.17 4.92
CA GLU A 87 -32.87 -13.39 6.22
C GLU A 87 -32.42 -12.06 6.83
N MET A 88 -31.72 -11.21 6.07
CA MET A 88 -31.31 -9.87 6.53
C MET A 88 -32.52 -9.00 6.88
N LEU A 89 -33.59 -9.06 6.09
CA LEU A 89 -34.83 -8.35 6.38
C LEU A 89 -35.50 -8.86 7.67
N GLY A 90 -35.43 -10.17 7.93
CA GLY A 90 -35.89 -10.78 9.17
C GLY A 90 -35.12 -10.27 10.38
N GLU A 91 -33.79 -10.25 10.30
CA GLU A 91 -32.92 -9.74 11.38
C GLU A 91 -33.18 -8.25 11.64
N LEU A 92 -33.32 -7.43 10.59
CA LEU A 92 -33.62 -6.00 10.74
C LEU A 92 -35.00 -5.76 11.38
N ALA A 93 -36.00 -6.58 11.04
CA ALA A 93 -37.31 -6.52 11.68
C ALA A 93 -37.20 -6.88 13.16
N ALA A 94 -36.46 -7.94 13.49
CA ALA A 94 -36.23 -8.35 14.88
C ALA A 94 -35.51 -7.26 15.70
N LEU A 95 -34.51 -6.59 15.12
CA LEU A 95 -33.79 -5.48 15.78
C LEU A 95 -34.69 -4.27 16.02
N ARG A 96 -35.55 -3.92 15.05
CA ARG A 96 -36.49 -2.80 15.19
C ARG A 96 -37.52 -3.04 16.28
N ASP A 97 -37.97 -4.28 16.41
CA ASP A 97 -39.01 -4.66 17.35
C ASP A 97 -38.44 -5.05 18.73
N ALA A 98 -37.12 -5.10 18.86
CA ALA A 98 -36.43 -5.36 20.13
C ALA A 98 -36.60 -4.18 21.11
N PRO A 99 -36.76 -4.44 22.41
CA PRO A 99 -36.74 -3.40 23.42
C PRO A 99 -35.35 -2.76 23.51
N GLU A 100 -35.31 -1.48 23.86
CA GLU A 100 -34.06 -0.79 24.16
C GLU A 100 -33.31 -1.49 25.31
N LEU A 101 -31.98 -1.54 25.21
CA LEU A 101 -31.14 -2.06 26.29
C LEU A 101 -31.24 -1.14 27.51
N SER A 102 -31.22 -1.71 28.71
CA SER A 102 -31.07 -0.89 29.92
C SER A 102 -29.66 -0.32 29.99
N GLU A 103 -29.50 0.83 30.66
CA GLU A 103 -28.20 1.48 30.85
C GLU A 103 -27.15 0.55 31.48
N GLU A 104 -27.57 -0.31 32.42
CA GLU A 104 -26.67 -1.28 33.06
C GLU A 104 -26.21 -2.38 32.08
N GLU A 105 -27.09 -2.85 31.19
CA GLU A 105 -26.72 -3.84 30.18
C GLU A 105 -25.85 -3.21 29.09
N LEU A 106 -26.19 -1.99 28.66
CA LEU A 106 -25.38 -1.23 27.71
C LEU A 106 -23.97 -0.99 28.26
N ALA A 107 -23.83 -0.59 29.53
CA ALA A 107 -22.54 -0.39 30.18
C ALA A 107 -21.74 -1.71 30.29
N ARG A 108 -22.41 -2.84 30.56
CA ARG A 108 -21.76 -4.17 30.54
C ARG A 108 -21.21 -4.50 29.16
N GLN A 109 -21.98 -4.26 28.10
CA GLN A 109 -21.56 -4.54 26.73
C GLN A 109 -20.43 -3.60 26.27
N ALA A 110 -20.49 -2.31 26.60
CA ALA A 110 -19.44 -1.36 26.30
C ALA A 110 -18.10 -1.76 26.94
N LEU A 111 -18.11 -2.23 28.19
CA LEU A 111 -16.90 -2.74 28.85
C LEU A 111 -16.41 -4.08 28.27
N ALA A 112 -17.33 -4.96 27.88
CA ALA A 112 -16.99 -6.28 27.33
C ALA A 112 -16.47 -6.21 25.89
N HIS A 113 -16.94 -5.22 25.13
CA HIS A 113 -16.62 -4.98 23.73
C HIS A 113 -16.04 -3.57 23.53
N GLY A 114 -15.23 -3.12 24.49
CA GLY A 114 -14.48 -1.87 24.37
C GLY A 114 -13.60 -1.87 23.12
N GLY A 115 -13.29 -0.69 22.62
CA GLY A 115 -12.50 -0.51 21.40
C GLY A 115 -11.23 -1.36 21.45
N SER A 116 -11.03 -2.21 20.44
CA SER A 116 -9.81 -3.03 20.34
C SER A 116 -8.76 -2.39 19.43
N ASP A 117 -8.95 -1.12 19.04
CA ASP A 117 -7.97 -0.44 18.19
C ASP A 117 -6.64 -0.19 18.94
N ASN A 118 -6.61 -0.42 20.27
CA ASN A 118 -5.45 -0.19 21.15
C ASN A 118 -4.87 1.21 20.91
N ASP A 119 -5.70 2.17 20.50
CA ASP A 119 -5.26 3.52 20.24
C ASP A 119 -5.16 4.25 21.59
N PRO A 120 -3.95 4.55 22.09
CA PRO A 120 -3.80 5.29 23.34
C PRO A 120 -4.34 6.73 23.25
N ALA A 121 -4.68 7.22 22.05
CA ALA A 121 -5.30 8.52 21.82
C ALA A 121 -6.83 8.50 21.96
N THR A 122 -7.47 7.33 21.98
CA THR A 122 -8.92 7.16 22.20
C THR A 122 -9.17 6.71 23.64
N PRO A 123 -9.76 7.55 24.52
CA PRO A 123 -10.08 7.12 25.88
C PRO A 123 -11.19 6.05 25.87
N GLU A 124 -10.91 4.91 26.51
CA GLU A 124 -11.89 3.86 26.85
C GLU A 124 -12.64 4.17 28.16
#